data_AF-U1MMU7-F1
#
_entry.id   AF-U1MMU7-F1
#
_cell.length_a   1.000
_cell.length_b   1.000
_cell.length_c   1.000
_cell.angle_alpha   90.00
_cell.angle_beta   90.00
_cell.angle_gamma   90.00
#
_symmetry.space_group_name_H-M   'P 1'
#
loop_
_entity.id
_entity.type
_entity.pdbx_description
1 polymer ?
#
loop_
_entity_poly.entity_id
_entity_poly.type
_entity_poly.pdbx_seq_one_letter_code
_entity_poly.pdbx_strand_id
1 'polypeptide(L)'
;MTDIHHKKAKQAIKKAERNRNKARQKLLQQREKLAERRKENRQQSERTQNRNNDSMNKNPSVYSTVPKQKTNEQNAVRNAHSTVPTAPQYSQIPPSERLFGLRFYQRKQSSDSNDGK
;
A
#
# COMPACT_ATOMS: atom_id res chain seq x y z
N MET A 1 47.20 -13.73 -8.60
CA MET A 1 46.40 -12.68 -7.90
C MET A 1 44.89 -12.78 -8.13
N THR A 2 44.41 -13.33 -9.25
CA THR A 2 42.98 -13.44 -9.63
C THR A 2 42.11 -14.28 -8.67
N ASP A 3 42.65 -15.36 -8.10
CA ASP A 3 41.89 -16.27 -7.23
C ASP A 3 41.34 -15.65 -5.94
N ILE A 4 42.08 -14.70 -5.36
CA ILE A 4 41.67 -14.01 -4.12
C ILE A 4 40.46 -13.11 -4.40
N HIS A 5 40.45 -12.44 -5.56
CA HIS A 5 39.34 -11.59 -5.98
C HIS A 5 38.07 -12.42 -6.26
N HIS A 6 38.20 -13.59 -6.90
CA HIS A 6 37.06 -14.49 -7.12
C HIS A 6 36.48 -15.04 -5.81
N LYS A 7 37.33 -15.42 -4.83
CA LYS A 7 36.87 -15.87 -3.51
C LYS A 7 36.14 -14.75 -2.74
N LYS A 8 36.68 -13.53 -2.76
CA LYS A 8 36.04 -12.35 -2.15
C LYS A 8 34.69 -12.01 -2.81
N ALA A 9 34.61 -12.09 -4.13
CA ALA A 9 33.37 -11.87 -4.87
C ALA A 9 32.28 -12.90 -4.50
N LYS A 10 32.62 -14.20 -4.44
CA LYS A 10 31.69 -15.25 -4.01
C LYS A 10 31.19 -15.04 -2.57
N GLN A 11 32.05 -14.58 -1.67
CA GLN A 11 31.65 -14.25 -0.29
C GLN A 11 30.71 -13.04 -0.24
N ALA A 12 30.98 -12.00 -1.03
CA ALA A 12 30.14 -10.82 -1.11
C ALA A 12 28.73 -11.15 -1.62
N ILE A 13 28.61 -11.99 -2.66
CA ILE A 13 27.33 -12.45 -3.19
C ILE A 13 26.55 -13.21 -2.12
N LYS A 14 27.16 -14.21 -1.47
CA LYS A 14 26.53 -14.96 -0.37
C LYS A 14 26.06 -14.04 0.77
N LYS A 15 26.82 -13.01 1.09
CA LYS A 15 26.43 -12.01 2.12
C LYS A 15 25.24 -11.17 1.66
N ALA A 16 25.24 -10.72 0.41
CA ALA A 16 24.14 -9.95 -0.17
C ALA A 16 22.83 -10.76 -0.19
N GLU A 17 22.89 -12.03 -0.59
CA GLU A 17 21.74 -12.94 -0.59
C GLU A 17 21.16 -13.14 0.81
N ARG A 18 22.01 -13.40 1.81
CA ARG A 18 21.58 -13.52 3.21
C ARG A 18 20.91 -12.24 3.71
N ASN A 19 21.50 -11.09 3.41
CA ASN A 19 20.94 -9.79 3.80
C ASN A 19 19.59 -9.53 3.13
N ARG A 20 19.47 -9.81 1.83
CA ARG A 20 18.21 -9.72 1.08
C ARG A 20 17.13 -10.60 1.69
N ASN A 21 17.46 -11.86 2.00
CA ASN A 21 16.51 -12.81 2.57
C ASN A 21 16.06 -12.38 3.97
N LYS A 22 16.99 -11.90 4.80
CA LYS A 22 16.67 -11.36 6.14
C LYS A 22 15.79 -10.12 6.06
N ALA A 23 16.06 -9.21 5.13
CA ALA A 23 15.24 -8.02 4.91
C ALA A 23 13.83 -8.41 4.43
N ARG A 24 13.73 -9.36 3.48
CA ARG A 24 12.46 -9.89 2.99
C ARG A 24 11.62 -10.49 4.12
N GLN A 25 12.22 -11.33 4.97
CA GLN A 25 11.53 -11.92 6.12
C GLN A 25 10.99 -10.85 7.07
N LYS A 26 11.78 -9.82 7.40
CA LYS A 26 11.34 -8.71 8.25
C LYS A 26 10.16 -7.95 7.63
N LEU A 27 10.20 -7.67 6.33
CA LEU A 27 9.11 -6.99 5.63
C LEU A 27 7.80 -7.81 5.65
N LEU A 28 7.91 -9.13 5.48
CA LEU A 28 6.75 -10.03 5.57
C LEU A 28 6.14 -10.02 6.97
N GLN A 29 6.96 -10.16 8.01
CA GLN A 29 6.50 -10.08 9.41
C GLN A 29 5.83 -8.73 9.73
N GLN A 30 6.42 -7.62 9.25
CA GLN A 30 5.82 -6.30 9.42
C GLN A 30 4.48 -6.16 8.71
N ARG A 31 4.36 -6.73 7.51
CA ARG A 31 3.10 -6.74 6.75
C ARG A 31 2.02 -7.51 7.49
N GLU A 32 2.33 -8.68 8.04
CA GLU A 32 1.39 -9.50 8.83
C GLU A 32 0.91 -8.73 10.06
N LYS A 33 1.83 -8.18 10.85
CA LYS A 33 1.50 -7.36 12.03
C LYS A 33 0.65 -6.14 11.68
N LEU A 34 0.90 -5.50 10.54
CA LEU A 34 0.09 -4.38 10.07
C LEU A 34 -1.32 -4.83 9.65
N ALA A 35 -1.44 -6.01 9.03
CA ALA A 35 -2.74 -6.57 8.66
C ALA A 35 -3.59 -6.91 9.89
N GLU A 36 -2.98 -7.50 10.92
CA GLU A 36 -3.64 -7.78 12.21
C GLU A 36 -4.13 -6.50 12.87
N ARG A 37 -3.25 -5.48 13.01
CA ARG A 37 -3.64 -4.18 13.58
C ARG A 37 -4.78 -3.52 12.82
N ARG A 38 -4.79 -3.62 11.48
CA ARG A 38 -5.89 -3.08 10.66
C ARG A 38 -7.20 -3.83 10.91
N LYS A 39 -7.14 -5.15 11.11
CA LYS A 39 -8.31 -5.98 11.46
C LYS A 39 -8.86 -5.59 12.83
N GLU A 40 -7.99 -5.42 13.83
CA GLU A 40 -8.39 -4.97 15.17
C GLU A 40 -9.00 -3.57 15.15
N ASN A 41 -8.37 -2.61 14.47
CA ASN A 41 -8.91 -1.25 14.33
C ASN A 41 -10.30 -1.25 13.68
N ARG A 42 -10.49 -2.08 12.66
CA ARG A 42 -11.79 -2.25 12.00
C ARG A 42 -12.83 -2.78 12.99
N GLN A 43 -12.52 -3.84 13.73
CA GLN A 43 -13.42 -4.42 14.72
C GLN A 43 -13.78 -3.42 15.82
N GLN A 44 -12.81 -2.65 16.32
CA GLN A 44 -13.07 -1.60 17.32
C GLN A 44 -13.97 -0.50 16.76
N SER A 45 -13.70 -0.02 15.54
CA SER A 45 -14.52 0.99 14.87
C SER A 45 -15.97 0.53 14.68
N GLU A 46 -16.16 -0.72 14.23
CA GLU A 46 -17.49 -1.33 14.06
C GLU A 46 -18.23 -1.49 15.41
N ARG A 47 -17.54 -1.94 16.46
CA ARG A 47 -18.11 -2.06 17.81
C ARG A 47 -18.55 -0.70 18.37
N THR A 48 -17.73 0.34 18.21
CA THR A 48 -18.08 1.70 18.66
C THR A 48 -19.26 2.27 17.88
N GLN A 49 -19.33 2.03 16.56
CA GLN A 49 -20.50 2.44 15.77
C GLN A 49 -21.80 1.75 16.21
N ASN A 50 -21.76 0.46 16.52
CA ASN A 50 -22.96 -0.28 16.94
C ASN A 50 -23.46 0.16 18.33
N ARG A 51 -22.56 0.59 19.24
CA ARG A 51 -22.92 1.11 20.57
C ARG A 51 -23.49 2.54 20.54
N ASN A 52 -23.20 3.33 19.52
CA ASN A 52 -23.69 4.70 19.40
C ASN A 52 -25.13 4.81 18.86
N ASN A 53 -25.80 3.69 18.57
CA ASN A 53 -27.25 3.68 18.33
C ASN A 53 -28.06 3.79 19.63
N ASP A 54 -27.43 3.64 20.81
CA ASP A 54 -28.05 3.98 22.09
C ASP A 54 -28.00 5.51 22.28
N SER A 55 -29.19 6.10 22.35
CA SER A 55 -29.56 7.51 22.14
C SER A 55 -28.91 8.62 22.98
N MET A 56 -27.78 8.39 23.68
CA MET A 56 -27.25 9.35 24.68
C MET A 56 -25.82 9.87 24.45
N ASN A 57 -25.20 9.64 23.30
CA ASN A 57 -23.85 10.17 23.06
C ASN A 57 -23.90 11.61 22.51
N LYS A 58 -23.74 12.61 23.40
CA LYS A 58 -23.83 14.07 23.12
C LYS A 58 -22.69 14.66 22.27
N ASN A 59 -21.78 13.85 21.73
CA ASN A 59 -20.66 14.38 20.94
C ASN A 59 -21.03 14.47 19.44
N PRO A 60 -21.16 15.67 18.86
CA PRO A 60 -21.53 15.84 17.45
C PRO A 60 -20.48 15.31 16.47
N SER A 61 -19.23 15.08 16.92
CA SER A 61 -18.18 14.47 16.09
C SER A 61 -18.32 12.95 15.94
N VAL A 62 -19.32 12.33 16.58
CA VAL A 62 -19.57 10.88 16.51
C VAL A 62 -20.08 10.46 15.14
N TYR A 63 -20.78 11.36 14.44
CA TYR A 63 -21.32 11.10 13.12
C TYR A 63 -20.30 11.51 12.05
N SER A 64 -19.58 10.51 11.50
CA SER A 64 -18.72 10.71 10.33
C SER A 64 -19.57 10.97 9.09
N THR A 65 -19.38 12.11 8.44
CA THR A 65 -19.96 12.43 7.12
C THR A 65 -19.23 11.71 5.97
N VAL A 66 -18.06 11.13 6.26
CA VAL A 66 -17.31 10.34 5.27
C VAL A 66 -17.96 8.96 5.16
N PRO A 67 -18.31 8.50 3.94
CA PRO A 67 -18.93 7.20 3.74
C PRO A 67 -18.01 6.07 4.22
N LYS A 68 -18.61 5.01 4.77
CA LYS A 68 -17.85 3.85 5.27
C LYS A 68 -17.15 3.15 4.11
N GLN A 69 -15.83 3.01 4.19
CA GLN A 69 -15.02 2.31 3.19
C GLN A 69 -14.65 0.92 3.71
N LYS A 70 -15.09 -0.14 3.03
CA LYS A 70 -14.80 -1.53 3.42
C LYS A 70 -13.53 -2.06 2.77
N THR A 71 -13.21 -1.58 1.56
CA THR A 71 -12.05 -2.02 0.78
C THR A 71 -11.12 -0.86 0.44
N ASN A 72 -9.84 -1.17 0.18
CA ASN A 72 -8.88 -0.15 -0.28
C ASN A 72 -9.26 0.41 -1.65
N GLU A 73 -9.92 -0.38 -2.50
CA GLU A 73 -10.45 0.05 -3.80
C GLU A 73 -11.55 1.11 -3.63
N GLN A 74 -12.46 0.93 -2.67
CA GLN A 74 -13.47 1.93 -2.32
C GLN A 74 -12.82 3.22 -1.78
N ASN A 75 -11.71 3.11 -1.05
CA ASN A 75 -10.94 4.29 -0.66
C ASN A 75 -10.23 4.97 -1.84
N ALA A 76 -9.81 4.19 -2.84
CA ALA A 76 -9.18 4.71 -4.04
C ALA A 76 -10.11 5.62 -4.86
N VAL A 77 -11.44 5.41 -4.79
CA VAL A 77 -12.45 6.30 -5.40
C VAL A 77 -12.34 7.72 -4.85
N ARG A 78 -12.10 7.89 -3.54
CA ARG A 78 -11.92 9.22 -2.93
C ARG A 78 -10.68 9.93 -3.46
N ASN A 79 -9.66 9.17 -3.83
CA ASN A 79 -8.42 9.67 -4.43
C ASN A 79 -8.37 9.39 -5.93
N ALA A 80 -9.52 9.37 -6.61
CA ALA A 80 -9.62 9.09 -8.04
C ALA A 80 -8.93 10.14 -8.92
N HIS A 81 -8.71 11.35 -8.38
CA HIS A 81 -8.06 12.46 -9.07
C HIS A 81 -6.70 12.80 -8.46
N SER A 82 -5.73 13.14 -9.31
CA SER A 82 -4.40 13.54 -8.87
C SER A 82 -4.42 15.04 -8.59
N THR A 83 -3.87 15.43 -7.46
CA THR A 83 -3.64 16.85 -7.12
C THR A 83 -2.37 17.39 -7.77
N VAL A 84 -1.59 16.56 -8.45
CA VAL A 84 -0.30 16.94 -9.04
C VAL A 84 -0.51 17.31 -10.50
N PRO A 85 0.03 18.45 -10.98
CA PRO A 85 -0.07 18.86 -12.37
C PRO A 85 0.40 17.78 -13.33
N THR A 86 -0.31 17.59 -14.44
CA THR A 86 -0.04 16.51 -15.41
C THR A 86 1.34 16.62 -16.04
N ALA A 87 1.80 17.83 -16.36
CA ALA A 87 3.12 18.12 -16.86
C ALA A 87 3.91 19.03 -15.90
N PRO A 88 5.23 18.81 -15.72
CA PRO A 88 6.08 19.76 -15.03
C PRO A 88 6.18 21.05 -15.85
N GLN A 89 6.14 22.20 -15.18
CA GLN A 89 6.32 23.49 -15.82
C GLN A 89 7.74 23.54 -16.44
N TYR A 90 7.82 23.89 -17.73
CA TYR A 90 9.06 23.99 -18.51
C TYR A 90 9.76 22.67 -18.89
N SER A 91 9.17 21.51 -18.60
CA SER A 91 9.71 20.23 -19.08
C SER A 91 9.34 19.99 -20.55
N GLN A 92 10.34 19.72 -21.39
CA GLN A 92 10.14 19.23 -22.75
C GLN A 92 9.91 17.71 -22.80
N ILE A 93 10.18 17.01 -21.69
CA ILE A 93 10.00 15.56 -21.59
C ILE A 93 8.51 15.26 -21.38
N PRO A 94 7.89 14.38 -22.19
CA PRO A 94 6.51 13.98 -21.99
C PRO A 94 6.36 13.26 -20.63
N PRO A 95 5.38 13.64 -19.80
CA PRO A 95 5.20 13.01 -18.50
C PRO A 95 4.72 11.57 -18.67
N SER A 96 5.25 10.66 -17.84
CA SER A 96 4.78 9.28 -17.79
C SER A 96 3.37 9.18 -17.22
N GLU A 97 2.65 8.13 -17.61
CA GLU A 97 1.33 7.85 -17.05
C GLU A 97 1.42 7.63 -15.53
N ARG A 98 0.66 8.42 -14.77
CA ARG A 98 0.63 8.29 -13.31
C ARG A 98 -0.41 7.27 -12.88
N LEU A 99 0.06 6.25 -12.17
CA LEU A 99 -0.79 5.24 -11.53
C LEU A 99 -1.11 5.68 -10.10
N PHE A 100 -2.26 6.32 -9.91
CA PHE A 100 -2.75 6.76 -8.60
C PHE A 100 -4.24 6.44 -8.47
N GLY A 101 -4.73 6.30 -7.24
CA GLY A 101 -6.15 6.06 -6.97
C GLY A 101 -6.72 4.89 -7.78
N LEU A 102 -7.83 5.13 -8.47
CA LEU A 102 -8.49 4.13 -9.32
C LEU A 102 -7.62 3.62 -10.48
N ARG A 103 -6.78 4.47 -11.08
CA ARG A 103 -5.92 4.07 -12.22
C ARG A 103 -4.93 2.98 -11.83
N PHE A 104 -4.44 3.00 -10.59
CA PHE A 104 -3.58 1.94 -10.07
C PHE A 104 -4.30 0.58 -10.03
N TYR A 105 -5.55 0.56 -9.53
CA TYR A 105 -6.33 -0.68 -9.44
C TYR A 105 -6.75 -1.21 -10.80
N GLN A 106 -7.14 -0.31 -11.72
CA GLN A 106 -7.44 -0.67 -13.11
C GLN A 106 -6.22 -1.30 -13.80
N ARG A 107 -5.04 -0.69 -13.65
CA ARG A 107 -3.78 -1.24 -14.20
C ARG A 107 -3.49 -2.63 -13.64
N LYS A 108 -3.67 -2.83 -12.34
CA LYS A 108 -3.46 -4.13 -11.70
C LYS A 108 -4.41 -5.21 -12.24
N GLN A 109 -5.70 -4.89 -12.40
CA GLN A 109 -6.65 -5.84 -13.00
C GLN A 109 -6.31 -6.17 -14.46
N SER A 110 -5.81 -5.19 -15.22
CA SER A 110 -5.38 -5.40 -16.61
C SER A 110 -4.12 -6.25 -16.74
N SER A 111 -3.19 -6.21 -15.78
CA SER A 111 -2.01 -7.08 -15.78
C SER A 111 -2.36 -8.51 -15.37
N ASP A 112 -3.18 -8.67 -14.32
CA ASP A 112 -3.61 -9.99 -13.84
C ASP A 112 -4.43 -10.76 -14.92
N SER A 113 -5.08 -10.04 -15.85
CA SER A 113 -5.83 -10.63 -16.97
C SER A 113 -4.94 -11.09 -18.13
N ASN A 114 -3.70 -10.61 -18.23
CA ASN A 114 -2.78 -10.93 -19.32
C ASN A 114 -1.76 -12.02 -18.94
N ASP A 115 -1.55 -12.30 -17.66
CA ASP A 115 -0.68 -13.39 -17.18
C ASP A 115 -1.37 -14.78 -17.22
N GLY A 116 -2.58 -14.86 -17.77
CA GLY A 116 -3.37 -16.09 -17.95
C GLY A 116 -3.37 -16.66 -19.37
N LYS A 117 -2.47 -16.19 -20.26
CA LYS A 117 -2.27 -16.75 -21.61
C LYS A 117 -0.83 -17.16 -21.84
#